data_AF-A0A139D828-F1
#
_entry.id   AF-A0A139D828-F1
#
_cell.length_a   1.000
_cell.length_b   1.000
_cell.length_c   1.000
_cell.angle_alpha   90.00
_cell.angle_beta   90.00
_cell.angle_gamma   90.00
#
_symmetry.space_group_name_H-M   'P 1'
#
loop_
_entity.id
_entity.type
_entity.pdbx_description
1 polymer ?
#
loop_
_entity_poly.entity_id
_entity_poly.type
_entity_poly.pdbx_seq_one_letter_code
_entity_poly.pdbx_strand_id
1 'polypeptide(L)'
;MRLKLDKSRNLICVSFDYDEVVIRKMNSIPGSRWNPKRKYWTFENNYSNLALFLEMFKGEYLLFDSKMKYFADPELIADYFNYYYLPQFEKKLKLKGYSQNSIKVYLNHNRSFIKYIKKDLFRIEMADVNDYVLYLLDELNNTHSYANQFISAFKTFNNLILELDGINNKLLRPKKKKKLPKVLNKREIKDIIAAVDNLKHQLILILTYSAGLRVSEVVKLKISDIDSDRMLIYIRSAKGYKDRYTLLSKSVLTKLRLYLKAFQVHKYDAQWLFPGQNKEKHLSKRSAQK
;
A
#
# COMPACT_ATOMS: atom_id res chain seq x y z
N MET A 1 17.03 -3.06 21.92
CA MET A 1 18.49 -2.81 22.09
C MET A 1 18.85 -1.46 21.50
N ARG A 2 19.86 -0.77 22.04
CA ARG A 2 20.32 0.53 21.52
C ARG A 2 21.72 0.40 20.90
N LEU A 3 21.88 1.01 19.74
CA LEU A 3 23.13 1.02 18.98
C LEU A 3 23.67 2.44 18.90
N LYS A 4 24.94 2.62 19.23
CA LYS A 4 25.67 3.89 19.13
C LYS A 4 27.01 3.65 18.47
N LEU A 5 27.45 4.56 17.61
CA LEU A 5 28.76 4.47 16.99
C LEU A 5 29.80 5.27 17.78
N ASP A 6 30.90 4.61 18.14
CA ASP A 6 32.14 5.28 18.54
C ASP A 6 32.97 5.59 17.29
N LYS A 7 32.84 6.82 16.81
CA LYS A 7 33.52 7.29 15.59
C LYS A 7 35.04 7.25 15.70
N SER A 8 35.59 7.46 16.89
CA SER A 8 37.05 7.53 17.08
C SER A 8 37.72 6.18 16.86
N ARG A 9 36.98 5.10 17.16
CA ARG A 9 37.47 3.72 17.08
C ARG A 9 36.80 2.92 15.96
N ASN A 10 35.87 3.53 15.23
CA ASN A 10 34.99 2.88 14.25
C ASN A 10 34.32 1.61 14.81
N LEU A 11 33.78 1.68 16.03
CA LEU A 11 33.11 0.56 16.70
C LEU A 11 31.62 0.85 16.88
N ILE A 12 30.79 -0.18 16.66
CA ILE A 12 29.38 -0.16 17.06
C ILE A 12 29.29 -0.62 18.50
N CYS A 13 28.77 0.24 19.37
CA CYS A 13 28.42 -0.05 20.74
C CYS A 13 26.96 -0.50 20.83
N VAL A 14 26.69 -1.65 21.45
CA VAL A 14 25.35 -2.19 21.66
C VAL A 14 25.07 -2.31 23.14
N SER A 15 24.00 -1.66 23.61
CA SER A 15 23.53 -1.73 24.99
C SER A 15 22.13 -2.32 25.08
N PHE A 16 21.94 -3.22 26.04
CA PHE A 16 20.70 -3.94 26.30
C PHE A 16 20.70 -4.49 27.73
N ASP A 17 19.52 -4.80 28.26
CA ASP A 17 19.37 -5.43 29.58
C ASP A 17 19.90 -6.87 29.54
N TYR A 18 20.31 -7.42 30.69
CA TYR A 18 20.92 -8.75 30.72
C TYR A 18 19.99 -9.82 30.12
N ASP A 19 20.45 -10.46 29.05
CA ASP A 19 19.77 -11.56 28.36
C ASP A 19 20.83 -12.54 27.83
N GLU A 20 20.75 -13.78 28.31
CA GLU A 20 21.74 -14.81 27.98
C GLU A 20 21.74 -15.18 26.49
N VAL A 21 20.57 -15.17 25.84
CA VAL A 21 20.43 -15.47 24.41
C VAL A 21 21.06 -14.35 23.59
N VAL A 22 20.80 -13.09 23.96
CA VAL A 22 21.41 -11.93 23.29
C VAL A 22 22.92 -11.93 23.48
N ILE A 23 23.43 -12.27 24.68
CA ILE A 23 24.87 -12.39 24.94
C ILE A 23 25.52 -13.48 24.07
N ARG A 24 24.90 -14.66 23.97
CA ARG A 24 25.40 -15.74 23.09
C ARG A 24 25.47 -15.28 21.64
N LYS A 25 24.45 -14.56 21.16
CA LYS A 25 24.45 -13.95 19.83
C LYS A 25 25.54 -12.88 19.67
N MET A 26 25.76 -12.04 20.67
CA MET A 26 26.83 -11.04 20.62
C MET A 26 28.21 -11.67 20.56
N ASN A 27 28.44 -12.79 21.25
CA ASN A 27 29.72 -13.51 21.23
C ASN A 27 30.03 -14.16 19.89
N SER A 28 29.03 -14.50 19.07
CA SER A 28 29.27 -15.09 17.74
C SER A 28 29.63 -14.05 16.68
N ILE A 29 29.56 -12.75 16.99
CA ILE A 29 29.98 -11.69 16.06
C ILE A 29 31.51 -11.56 16.12
N PRO A 30 32.22 -11.66 14.98
CA PRO A 30 33.67 -11.53 14.95
C PRO A 30 34.18 -10.23 15.58
N GLY A 31 35.15 -10.35 16.49
CA GLY A 31 35.76 -9.21 17.17
C GLY A 31 34.87 -8.55 18.24
N SER A 32 33.73 -9.15 18.57
CA SER A 32 32.82 -8.65 19.61
C SER A 32 33.47 -8.72 21.00
N ARG A 33 33.32 -7.66 21.80
CA ARG A 33 33.88 -7.55 23.17
C ARG A 33 32.92 -6.87 24.12
N TRP A 34 32.84 -7.36 25.35
CA TRP A 34 32.14 -6.70 26.44
C TRP A 34 33.02 -5.62 27.10
N ASN A 35 32.45 -4.43 27.34
CA ASN A 35 33.07 -3.39 28.14
C ASN A 35 32.42 -3.31 29.53
N PRO A 36 33.06 -3.83 30.59
CA PRO A 36 32.44 -3.89 31.92
C PRO A 36 32.27 -2.51 32.57
N LYS A 37 33.16 -1.55 32.26
CA LYS A 37 33.09 -0.19 32.84
C LYS A 37 31.90 0.61 32.31
N ARG A 38 31.63 0.50 31.00
CA ARG A 38 30.57 1.25 30.33
C ARG A 38 29.31 0.44 30.04
N LYS A 39 29.31 -0.85 30.39
CA LYS A 39 28.20 -1.80 30.28
C LYS A 39 27.60 -1.89 28.87
N TYR A 40 28.45 -2.04 27.85
CA TYR A 40 28.00 -2.30 26.47
C TYR A 40 28.91 -3.31 25.78
N TRP A 41 28.38 -3.92 24.72
CA TRP A 41 29.15 -4.71 23.78
C TRP A 41 29.68 -3.84 22.65
N THR A 42 30.82 -4.21 22.06
CA THR A 42 31.37 -3.56 20.87
C THR A 42 31.76 -4.55 19.82
N PHE A 43 31.54 -4.21 18.55
CA PHE A 43 32.14 -4.89 17.41
C PHE A 43 32.53 -3.86 16.33
N GLU A 44 33.36 -4.28 15.38
CA GLU A 44 33.85 -3.39 14.32
C GLU A 44 32.73 -2.96 13.37
N ASN A 45 32.67 -1.66 13.06
CA ASN A 45 31.74 -1.08 12.09
C ASN A 45 32.20 -1.34 10.65
N ASN A 46 32.07 -2.59 10.21
CA ASN A 46 32.27 -3.01 8.82
C ASN A 46 30.99 -3.69 8.28
N TYR A 47 30.90 -3.86 6.96
CA TYR A 47 29.71 -4.42 6.31
C TYR A 47 29.35 -5.81 6.86
N SER A 48 30.31 -6.73 6.92
CA SER A 48 30.09 -8.13 7.31
C SER A 48 29.53 -8.26 8.72
N ASN A 49 30.11 -7.55 9.69
CA ASN A 49 29.66 -7.59 11.08
C ASN A 49 28.29 -6.92 11.24
N LEU A 50 28.05 -5.79 10.57
CA LEU A 50 26.75 -5.12 10.61
C LEU A 50 25.66 -6.00 9.99
N ALA A 51 25.90 -6.62 8.84
CA ALA A 51 24.97 -7.53 8.18
C ALA A 51 24.64 -8.73 9.08
N LEU A 52 25.67 -9.37 9.67
CA LEU A 52 25.49 -10.48 10.58
C LEU A 52 24.66 -10.06 11.81
N PHE A 53 25.00 -8.93 12.44
CA PHE A 53 24.25 -8.41 13.58
C PHE A 53 22.78 -8.19 13.23
N LEU A 54 22.48 -7.48 12.13
CA LEU A 54 21.11 -7.18 11.74
C LEU A 54 20.30 -8.44 11.41
N GLU A 55 20.91 -9.45 10.79
CA GLU A 55 20.25 -10.73 10.51
C GLU A 55 19.93 -11.50 11.81
N MET A 56 20.88 -11.56 12.74
CA MET A 56 20.73 -12.25 14.04
C MET A 56 19.65 -11.62 14.93
N PHE A 57 19.43 -10.32 14.76
CA PHE A 57 18.50 -9.49 15.54
C PHE A 57 17.34 -8.95 14.70
N LYS A 58 17.04 -9.55 13.55
CA LYS A 58 15.98 -9.11 12.63
C LYS A 58 14.57 -9.09 13.24
N GLY A 59 14.36 -9.84 14.33
CA GLY A 59 13.10 -9.91 15.08
C GLY A 59 13.07 -9.04 16.34
N GLU A 60 14.13 -8.28 16.62
CA GLU A 60 14.25 -7.47 17.82
C GLU A 60 14.05 -6.00 17.54
N TYR A 61 13.59 -5.23 18.53
CA TYR A 61 13.51 -3.77 18.42
C TYR A 61 14.90 -3.14 18.55
N LEU A 62 15.38 -2.51 17.48
CA LEU A 62 16.67 -1.80 17.44
C LEU A 62 16.46 -0.29 17.33
N LEU A 63 17.17 0.46 18.18
CA LEU A 63 17.19 1.92 18.18
C LEU A 63 18.60 2.42 17.88
N PHE A 64 18.73 3.31 16.91
CA PHE A 64 20.03 3.80 16.43
C PHE A 64 20.27 5.24 16.90
N ASP A 65 21.17 5.38 17.88
CA ASP A 65 21.45 6.67 18.52
C ASP A 65 22.41 7.57 17.73
N SER A 66 23.02 7.05 16.67
CA SER A 66 23.96 7.76 15.78
C SER A 66 23.36 7.99 14.39
N LYS A 67 23.81 9.03 13.68
CA LYS A 67 23.35 9.28 12.29
C LYS A 67 23.73 8.08 11.40
N MET A 68 22.79 7.60 10.58
CA MET A 68 23.00 6.36 9.81
C MET A 68 24.20 6.41 8.88
N LYS A 69 24.50 7.58 8.31
CA LYS A 69 25.66 7.80 7.42
C LYS A 69 27.02 7.44 8.03
N TYR A 70 27.09 7.21 9.34
CA TYR A 70 28.31 6.79 10.01
C TYR A 70 28.43 5.27 10.18
N PHE A 71 27.33 4.52 10.03
CA PHE A 71 27.39 3.06 10.00
C PHE A 71 27.95 2.59 8.66
N ALA A 72 28.55 1.41 8.66
CA ALA A 72 29.23 0.83 7.50
C ALA A 72 28.34 0.78 6.26
N ASP A 73 27.04 0.48 6.45
CA ASP A 73 26.08 0.44 5.37
C ASP A 73 24.68 0.93 5.85
N PRO A 74 24.29 2.17 5.50
CA PRO A 74 22.96 2.68 5.82
C PRO A 74 21.81 1.95 5.12
N GLU A 75 22.06 1.29 3.98
CA GLU A 75 21.04 0.56 3.21
C GLU A 75 20.64 -0.73 3.93
N LEU A 76 21.61 -1.45 4.53
CA LEU A 76 21.31 -2.61 5.38
C LEU A 76 20.38 -2.25 6.54
N ILE A 77 20.57 -1.08 7.16
CA ILE A 77 19.72 -0.61 8.25
C ILE A 77 18.32 -0.26 7.73
N ALA A 78 18.22 0.37 6.56
CA ALA A 78 16.93 0.65 5.93
C ALA A 78 16.18 -0.65 5.57
N ASP A 79 16.88 -1.68 5.11
CA ASP A 79 16.31 -2.98 4.82
C ASP A 79 15.86 -3.71 6.08
N TYR A 80 16.64 -3.65 7.17
CA TYR A 80 16.22 -4.12 8.49
C TYR A 80 14.93 -3.42 8.96
N PHE A 81 14.85 -2.08 8.86
CA PHE A 81 13.63 -1.35 9.22
C PHE A 81 12.42 -1.76 8.39
N ASN A 82 12.62 -1.96 7.08
CA ASN A 82 11.57 -2.46 6.20
C ASN A 82 11.10 -3.87 6.61
N TYR A 83 12.03 -4.74 6.94
CA TYR A 83 11.74 -6.10 7.38
C TYR A 83 11.00 -6.12 8.72
N TYR A 84 11.44 -5.32 9.69
CA TYR A 84 10.91 -5.33 11.04
C TYR A 84 9.56 -4.60 11.16
N TYR A 85 9.44 -3.38 10.63
CA TYR A 85 8.26 -2.53 10.88
C TYR A 85 7.11 -2.70 9.88
N LEU A 86 7.39 -2.99 8.61
CA LEU A 86 6.32 -3.05 7.60
C LEU A 86 5.33 -4.23 7.81
N PRO A 87 5.74 -5.43 8.24
CA PRO A 87 4.79 -6.50 8.58
C PRO A 87 3.88 -6.14 9.75
N GLN A 88 4.41 -5.43 10.75
CA GLN A 88 3.62 -4.93 11.88
C GLN A 88 2.61 -3.89 11.42
N PHE A 89 3.04 -2.98 10.54
CA PHE A 89 2.15 -2.00 9.91
C PHE A 89 1.05 -2.66 9.10
N GLU A 90 1.37 -3.66 8.28
CA GLU A 90 0.40 -4.44 7.52
C GLU A 90 -0.65 -5.07 8.43
N LYS A 91 -0.23 -5.68 9.55
CA LYS A 91 -1.15 -6.27 10.54
C LYS A 91 -2.11 -5.21 11.10
N LYS A 92 -1.60 -4.04 11.51
CA LYS A 92 -2.43 -2.95 12.05
C LYS A 92 -3.39 -2.38 10.99
N LEU A 93 -2.97 -2.28 9.72
CA LEU A 93 -3.86 -1.86 8.62
C LEU A 93 -4.98 -2.88 8.36
N LYS A 94 -4.68 -4.19 8.39
CA LYS A 94 -5.69 -5.26 8.27
C LYS A 94 -6.72 -5.17 9.40
N LEU A 95 -6.26 -4.99 10.64
CA LEU A 95 -7.15 -4.83 11.80
C LEU A 95 -8.05 -3.60 11.69
N LYS A 96 -7.58 -2.50 11.10
CA LYS A 96 -8.39 -1.31 10.81
C LYS A 96 -9.31 -1.44 9.57
N GLY A 97 -9.35 -2.60 8.91
CA GLY A 97 -10.22 -2.84 7.76
C GLY A 97 -9.80 -2.11 6.48
N TYR A 98 -8.51 -1.81 6.32
CA TYR A 98 -8.02 -1.23 5.06
C TYR A 98 -8.13 -2.24 3.92
N SER A 99 -8.48 -1.75 2.73
CA SER A 99 -8.50 -2.59 1.52
C SER A 99 -7.08 -3.09 1.18
N GLN A 100 -6.97 -4.28 0.58
CA GLN A 100 -5.68 -4.84 0.15
C GLN A 100 -4.88 -3.90 -0.77
N ASN A 101 -5.58 -3.13 -1.61
CA ASN A 101 -4.93 -2.14 -2.47
C ASN A 101 -4.35 -0.98 -1.64
N SER A 102 -5.08 -0.50 -0.64
CA SER A 102 -4.60 0.56 0.26
C SER A 102 -3.39 0.08 1.07
N ILE A 103 -3.45 -1.16 1.59
CA ILE A 103 -2.34 -1.79 2.31
C ILE A 103 -1.09 -1.80 1.43
N LYS A 104 -1.18 -2.35 0.22
CA LYS A 104 -0.06 -2.42 -0.72
C LYS A 104 0.53 -1.04 -1.01
N VAL A 105 -0.32 -0.05 -1.31
CA VAL A 105 0.12 1.32 -1.59
C VAL A 105 0.83 1.93 -0.38
N TYR A 106 0.30 1.75 0.82
CA TYR A 106 0.86 2.32 2.03
C TYR A 106 2.20 1.66 2.42
N LEU A 107 2.31 0.34 2.29
CA LEU A 107 3.57 -0.38 2.50
C LEU A 107 4.64 0.08 1.50
N ASN A 108 4.29 0.21 0.23
CA ASN A 108 5.25 0.63 -0.80
C ASN A 108 5.75 2.06 -0.56
N HIS A 109 4.86 3.00 -0.24
CA HIS A 109 5.25 4.38 0.06
C HIS A 109 6.19 4.47 1.25
N ASN A 110 5.87 3.77 2.36
CA ASN A 110 6.74 3.76 3.53
C ASN A 110 8.07 3.05 3.26
N ARG A 111 8.07 1.97 2.46
CA ARG A 111 9.30 1.28 2.05
C ARG A 111 10.27 2.21 1.33
N SER A 112 9.77 2.94 0.32
CA SER A 112 10.59 3.88 -0.44
C SER A 112 11.10 5.02 0.44
N PHE A 113 10.26 5.52 1.36
CA PHE A 113 10.66 6.57 2.29
C PHE A 113 11.74 6.11 3.28
N ILE A 114 11.62 4.91 3.83
CA ILE A 114 12.62 4.32 4.74
C ILE A 114 13.98 4.22 4.05
N LYS A 115 14.02 3.79 2.77
CA LYS A 115 15.25 3.75 1.97
C LYS A 115 15.82 5.13 1.68
N TYR A 116 14.96 6.13 1.44
CA TYR A 116 15.39 7.50 1.18
C TYR A 116 16.01 8.16 2.41
N ILE A 117 15.34 8.08 3.56
CA ILE A 117 15.65 8.99 4.67
C ILE A 117 16.98 8.69 5.36
N LYS A 118 17.42 7.42 5.34
CA LYS A 118 18.69 6.97 5.97
C LYS A 118 18.87 7.60 7.37
N LYS A 119 17.82 7.57 8.17
CA LYS A 119 17.72 8.13 9.53
C LYS A 119 16.99 7.12 10.41
N ASP A 120 17.24 7.17 11.72
CA ASP A 120 16.46 6.38 12.67
C ASP A 120 14.98 6.80 12.60
N LEU A 121 14.07 5.83 12.50
CA LEU A 121 12.65 6.12 12.27
C LEU A 121 12.01 6.86 13.44
N PHE A 122 12.53 6.71 14.65
CA PHE A 122 12.01 7.38 15.86
C PHE A 122 12.60 8.78 16.06
N ARG A 123 13.48 9.21 15.16
CA ARG A 123 14.08 10.54 15.13
C ARG A 123 13.67 11.33 13.90
N ILE A 124 12.68 10.85 13.15
CA ILE A 124 12.16 11.56 11.99
C ILE A 124 11.53 12.87 12.46
N GLU A 125 11.86 13.94 11.76
CA GLU A 125 11.34 15.28 11.96
C GLU A 125 10.42 15.65 10.80
N MET A 126 9.72 16.77 10.94
CA MET A 126 8.83 17.24 9.89
C MET A 126 9.58 17.66 8.62
N ALA A 127 10.79 18.23 8.78
CA ALA A 127 11.65 18.62 7.67
C ALA A 127 11.97 17.40 6.77
N ASP A 128 12.36 16.28 7.38
CA ASP A 128 12.63 15.01 6.69
C ASP A 128 11.48 14.56 5.78
N VAL A 129 10.24 14.69 6.25
CA VAL A 129 9.05 14.30 5.49
C VAL A 129 8.76 15.28 4.36
N ASN A 130 8.94 16.58 4.61
CA ASN A 130 8.75 17.62 3.59
C ASN A 130 9.82 17.52 2.49
N ASP A 131 11.07 17.26 2.86
CA ASP A 131 12.18 17.06 1.93
C ASP A 131 11.91 15.86 1.02
N TYR A 132 11.41 14.76 1.57
CA TYR A 132 11.01 13.63 0.74
C TYR A 132 9.81 13.95 -0.16
N VAL A 133 8.84 14.75 0.29
CA VAL A 133 7.73 15.21 -0.57
C VAL A 133 8.27 16.05 -1.73
N LEU A 134 9.25 16.93 -1.51
CA LEU A 134 9.90 17.70 -2.56
C LEU A 134 10.68 16.79 -3.51
N TYR A 135 11.46 15.84 -2.98
CA TYR A 135 12.14 14.82 -3.78
C TYR A 135 11.18 14.04 -4.70
N LEU A 136 10.00 13.65 -4.19
CA LEU A 136 8.98 12.99 -5.01
C LEU A 136 8.49 13.86 -6.17
N LEU A 137 8.35 15.17 -5.96
CA LEU A 137 7.78 16.11 -6.93
C LEU A 137 8.80 16.62 -7.93
N ASP A 138 9.98 17.02 -7.46
CA ASP A 138 10.96 17.78 -8.24
C ASP A 138 11.98 16.84 -8.90
N GLU A 139 12.50 15.87 -8.16
CA GLU A 139 13.50 14.93 -8.69
C GLU A 139 12.84 13.76 -9.42
N LEU A 140 11.83 13.14 -8.81
CA LEU A 140 11.13 12.01 -9.41
C LEU A 140 9.96 12.39 -10.32
N ASN A 141 9.66 13.68 -10.47
CA ASN A 141 8.59 14.20 -11.33
C ASN A 141 7.21 13.54 -11.09
N ASN A 142 6.91 13.12 -9.86
CA ASN A 142 5.63 12.49 -9.55
C ASN A 142 4.50 13.53 -9.47
N THR A 143 3.28 13.06 -9.71
CA THR A 143 2.10 13.92 -9.57
C THR A 143 1.84 14.33 -8.12
N HIS A 144 1.20 15.48 -7.91
CA HIS A 144 0.70 15.90 -6.58
C HIS A 144 -0.23 14.85 -5.95
N SER A 145 -0.92 14.03 -6.76
CA SER A 145 -1.76 12.95 -6.24
C SER A 145 -0.95 11.81 -5.65
N TYR A 146 0.23 11.51 -6.19
CA TYR A 146 1.14 10.49 -5.67
C TYR A 146 1.79 10.96 -4.37
N ALA A 147 2.30 12.20 -4.33
CA ALA A 147 2.83 12.81 -3.10
C ALA A 147 1.79 12.84 -1.98
N ASN A 148 0.52 13.17 -2.29
CA ASN A 148 -0.57 13.11 -1.31
C ASN A 148 -0.89 11.68 -0.80
N GLN A 149 -0.66 10.65 -1.61
CA GLN A 149 -0.78 9.25 -1.18
C GLN A 149 0.35 8.90 -0.21
N PHE A 150 1.59 9.29 -0.51
CA PHE A 150 2.71 9.16 0.42
C PHE A 150 2.40 9.83 1.76
N ILE A 151 1.99 11.11 1.77
CA ILE A 151 1.69 11.82 3.02
C ILE A 151 0.63 11.09 3.85
N SER A 152 -0.41 10.54 3.22
CA SER A 152 -1.42 9.75 3.92
C SER A 152 -0.87 8.42 4.45
N ALA A 153 -0.02 7.75 3.68
CA ALA A 153 0.64 6.51 4.07
C ALA A 153 1.58 6.74 5.26
N PHE A 154 2.39 7.80 5.22
CA PHE A 154 3.29 8.19 6.31
C PHE A 154 2.52 8.60 7.56
N LYS A 155 1.49 9.45 7.45
CA LYS A 155 0.66 9.81 8.63
C LYS A 155 0.09 8.58 9.32
N THR A 156 -0.36 7.60 8.53
CA THR A 156 -0.92 6.35 9.05
C THR A 156 0.16 5.47 9.68
N PHE A 157 1.35 5.40 9.07
CA PHE A 157 2.50 4.70 9.64
C PHE A 157 2.96 5.33 10.94
N ASN A 158 3.05 6.66 11.00
CA ASN A 158 3.36 7.39 12.22
C ASN A 158 2.32 7.10 13.31
N ASN A 159 1.03 7.25 13.03
CA ASN A 159 -0.05 7.00 14.00
C ASN A 159 -0.13 5.55 14.51
N LEU A 160 0.37 4.58 13.75
CA LEU A 160 0.21 3.17 14.09
C LEU A 160 1.52 2.51 14.54
N ILE A 161 2.68 3.07 14.23
CA ILE A 161 3.97 2.40 14.47
C ILE A 161 4.98 3.31 15.17
N LEU A 162 5.19 4.52 14.65
CA LEU A 162 6.27 5.39 15.16
C LEU A 162 5.84 6.26 16.34
N GLU A 163 4.57 6.66 16.38
CA GLU A 163 3.96 7.48 17.43
C GLU A 163 4.73 8.79 17.69
N LEU A 164 5.24 9.44 16.63
CA LEU A 164 5.95 10.72 16.71
C LEU A 164 4.96 11.87 16.87
N ASP A 165 5.14 12.61 17.96
CA ASP A 165 4.29 13.74 18.33
C ASP A 165 4.40 14.92 17.36
N GLY A 166 3.25 15.55 17.10
CA GLY A 166 3.18 16.84 16.40
C GLY A 166 3.44 16.85 14.89
N ILE A 167 4.10 15.82 14.33
CA ILE A 167 4.43 15.77 12.89
C ILE A 167 3.16 15.76 12.04
N ASN A 168 2.20 14.89 12.37
CA ASN A 168 1.02 14.66 11.54
C ASN A 168 0.14 15.90 11.36
N ASN A 169 0.15 16.83 12.30
CA ASN A 169 -0.72 18.01 12.27
C ASN A 169 -0.19 19.13 11.36
N LYS A 170 1.11 19.12 11.07
CA LYS A 170 1.80 20.24 10.41
C LYS A 170 2.36 19.89 9.01
N LEU A 171 2.18 18.64 8.54
CA LEU A 171 2.63 18.25 7.19
C LEU A 171 1.97 19.06 6.08
N LEU A 172 2.80 19.65 5.24
CA LEU A 172 2.39 20.39 4.05
C LEU A 172 1.87 19.43 2.98
N ARG A 173 0.68 19.70 2.44
CA ARG A 173 0.09 18.90 1.36
C ARG A 173 0.10 19.68 0.05
N PRO A 174 0.67 19.11 -1.04
CA PRO A 174 0.57 19.71 -2.37
C PRO A 174 -0.90 19.90 -2.74
N LYS A 175 -1.27 21.12 -3.13
CA LYS A 175 -2.64 21.42 -3.60
C LYS A 175 -2.90 20.62 -4.87
N LYS A 176 -3.95 19.79 -4.86
CA LYS A 176 -4.37 19.08 -6.07
C LYS A 176 -4.98 20.10 -7.03
N LYS A 177 -4.45 20.21 -8.24
CA LYS A 177 -5.07 21.01 -9.31
C LYS A 177 -6.49 20.49 -9.54
N LYS A 178 -7.51 21.29 -9.20
CA LYS A 178 -8.92 20.96 -9.47
C LYS A 178 -9.20 21.31 -10.93
N LYS A 179 -9.14 20.33 -11.82
CA LYS A 179 -9.69 20.50 -13.17
C LYS A 179 -11.20 20.34 -13.09
N LEU A 180 -11.94 21.17 -13.82
CA LEU A 180 -13.37 20.94 -14.00
C LEU A 180 -13.56 19.55 -14.64
N PRO A 181 -14.45 18.70 -14.10
CA PRO A 181 -14.80 17.46 -14.75
C PRO A 181 -15.33 17.78 -16.15
N LYS A 182 -14.73 17.20 -17.19
CA LYS A 182 -15.37 17.17 -18.51
C LYS A 182 -16.53 16.19 -18.40
N VAL A 183 -17.75 16.71 -18.36
CA VAL A 183 -18.97 15.89 -18.28
C VAL A 183 -19.42 15.61 -19.70
N LEU A 184 -19.56 14.33 -20.04
CA LEU A 184 -20.08 13.92 -21.33
C LEU A 184 -21.59 14.20 -21.40
N ASN A 185 -22.05 14.72 -22.53
CA ASN A 185 -23.46 14.90 -22.81
C ASN A 185 -24.11 13.57 -23.27
N LYS A 186 -25.45 13.53 -23.33
CA LYS A 186 -26.19 12.31 -23.70
C LYS A 186 -25.86 11.79 -25.11
N ARG A 187 -25.56 12.68 -26.06
CA ARG A 187 -25.21 12.30 -27.45
C ARG A 187 -23.84 11.64 -27.46
N GLU A 188 -22.84 12.26 -26.85
CA GLU A 188 -21.49 11.69 -26.73
C GLU A 188 -21.50 10.30 -26.08
N ILE A 189 -22.30 10.10 -25.04
CA ILE A 189 -22.42 8.79 -24.38
C ILE A 189 -23.06 7.77 -25.32
N LYS A 190 -24.09 8.16 -26.08
CA LYS A 190 -24.72 7.29 -27.09
C LYS A 190 -23.71 6.89 -28.17
N ASP A 191 -22.93 7.84 -28.65
CA ASP A 191 -21.92 7.63 -29.70
C ASP A 191 -20.80 6.71 -29.20
N ILE A 192 -20.32 6.91 -27.96
CA ILE A 192 -19.34 6.02 -27.32
C ILE A 192 -19.88 4.59 -27.22
N ILE A 193 -21.13 4.40 -26.79
CA ILE A 193 -21.74 3.07 -26.65
C ILE A 193 -21.94 2.42 -28.03
N ALA A 194 -22.32 3.21 -29.04
CA ALA A 194 -22.56 2.73 -30.41
C ALA A 194 -21.26 2.31 -31.12
N ALA A 195 -20.14 2.97 -30.83
CA ALA A 195 -18.83 2.65 -31.40
C ALA A 195 -18.18 1.35 -30.87
N VAL A 196 -18.80 0.68 -29.89
CA VAL A 196 -18.27 -0.56 -29.31
C VAL A 196 -18.95 -1.78 -29.92
N ASP A 197 -18.20 -2.49 -30.77
CA ASP A 197 -18.66 -3.72 -31.43
C ASP A 197 -18.79 -4.90 -30.47
N ASN A 198 -17.93 -4.95 -29.45
CA ASN A 198 -17.95 -6.03 -28.47
C ASN A 198 -19.12 -5.85 -27.49
N LEU A 199 -20.18 -6.65 -27.68
CA LEU A 199 -21.39 -6.65 -26.85
C LEU A 199 -21.12 -6.72 -25.34
N LYS A 200 -20.06 -7.45 -24.91
CA LYS A 200 -19.66 -7.52 -23.49
C LYS A 200 -19.23 -6.15 -22.98
N HIS A 201 -18.34 -5.48 -23.70
CA HIS A 201 -17.81 -4.17 -23.34
C HIS A 201 -18.91 -3.10 -23.44
N GLN A 202 -19.76 -3.20 -24.46
CA GLN A 202 -20.92 -2.33 -24.62
C GLN A 202 -21.85 -2.43 -23.41
N LEU A 203 -22.16 -3.65 -22.93
CA LEU A 203 -23.01 -3.84 -21.75
C LEU A 203 -22.36 -3.30 -20.47
N ILE A 204 -21.04 -3.45 -20.30
CA ILE A 204 -20.30 -2.87 -19.18
C ILE A 204 -20.43 -1.34 -19.16
N LEU A 205 -20.27 -0.67 -20.31
CA LEU A 205 -20.43 0.78 -20.41
C LEU A 205 -21.86 1.20 -20.07
N ILE A 206 -22.85 0.48 -20.59
CA ILE A 206 -24.26 0.75 -20.35
C ILE A 206 -24.60 0.61 -18.85
N LEU A 207 -24.15 -0.45 -18.19
CA LEU A 207 -24.38 -0.65 -16.74
C LEU A 207 -23.64 0.41 -15.90
N THR A 208 -22.42 0.77 -16.29
CA THR A 208 -21.64 1.83 -15.63
C THR A 208 -22.38 3.16 -15.70
N TYR A 209 -22.91 3.51 -16.88
CA TYR A 209 -23.64 4.76 -17.10
C TYR A 209 -25.03 4.77 -16.45
N SER A 210 -25.87 3.76 -16.76
CA SER A 210 -27.29 3.75 -16.39
C SER A 210 -27.54 3.37 -14.93
N ALA A 211 -26.75 2.45 -14.37
CA ALA A 211 -26.91 1.96 -13.01
C ALA A 211 -25.86 2.57 -12.05
N GLY A 212 -25.00 3.48 -12.55
CA GLY A 212 -23.99 4.19 -11.76
C GLY A 212 -22.95 3.27 -11.13
N LEU A 213 -22.64 2.14 -11.78
CA LEU A 213 -21.68 1.17 -11.25
C LEU A 213 -20.24 1.68 -11.42
N ARG A 214 -19.42 1.54 -10.39
CA ARG A 214 -17.97 1.73 -10.54
C ARG A 214 -17.40 0.57 -11.36
N VAL A 215 -16.29 0.79 -12.06
CA VAL A 215 -15.57 -0.27 -12.79
C VAL A 215 -15.30 -1.49 -11.90
N SER A 216 -14.97 -1.28 -10.62
CA SER A 216 -14.74 -2.38 -9.68
C SER A 216 -15.98 -3.18 -9.29
N GLU A 217 -17.16 -2.57 -9.41
CA GLU A 217 -18.46 -3.16 -9.08
C GLU A 217 -18.99 -3.93 -10.30
N VAL A 218 -19.03 -3.29 -11.48
CA VAL A 218 -19.56 -3.92 -12.70
C VAL A 218 -18.79 -5.18 -13.09
N VAL A 219 -17.45 -5.17 -13.02
CA VAL A 219 -16.66 -6.34 -13.39
C VAL A 219 -16.82 -7.51 -12.42
N LYS A 220 -17.32 -7.27 -11.21
CA LYS A 220 -17.56 -8.28 -10.16
C LYS A 220 -19.04 -8.66 -10.02
N LEU A 221 -19.91 -8.17 -10.90
CA LEU A 221 -21.32 -8.46 -10.81
C LEU A 221 -21.55 -9.95 -11.10
N LYS A 222 -22.40 -10.62 -10.32
CA LYS A 222 -22.85 -11.98 -10.59
C LYS A 222 -24.20 -11.96 -11.29
N ILE A 223 -24.54 -13.05 -11.98
CA ILE A 223 -25.86 -13.18 -12.61
C ILE A 223 -26.96 -13.13 -11.55
N SER A 224 -26.75 -13.77 -10.39
CA SER A 224 -27.66 -13.76 -9.25
C SER A 224 -27.82 -12.41 -8.56
N ASP A 225 -27.01 -11.41 -8.93
CA ASP A 225 -27.17 -10.05 -8.43
C ASP A 225 -28.21 -9.25 -9.24
N ILE A 226 -28.72 -9.81 -10.36
CA ILE A 226 -29.74 -9.21 -11.20
C ILE A 226 -31.12 -9.70 -10.76
N ASP A 227 -31.92 -8.82 -10.18
CA ASP A 227 -33.32 -9.06 -9.85
C ASP A 227 -34.19 -8.47 -10.97
N SER A 228 -34.59 -9.31 -11.92
CA SER A 228 -35.41 -8.88 -13.05
C SER A 228 -36.86 -8.59 -12.69
N ASP A 229 -37.34 -9.13 -11.57
CA ASP A 229 -38.74 -8.99 -11.16
C ASP A 229 -38.94 -7.62 -10.49
N ARG A 230 -37.99 -7.24 -9.63
CA ARG A 230 -37.98 -5.93 -8.97
C ARG A 230 -37.25 -4.86 -9.76
N MET A 231 -36.64 -5.22 -10.89
CA MET A 231 -35.80 -4.34 -11.71
C MET A 231 -34.67 -3.68 -10.89
N LEU A 232 -33.96 -4.50 -10.11
CA LEU A 232 -32.86 -4.07 -9.24
C LEU A 232 -31.57 -4.82 -9.55
N ILE A 233 -30.44 -4.17 -9.24
CA ILE A 233 -29.11 -4.78 -9.24
C ILE A 233 -28.54 -4.69 -7.83
N TYR A 234 -28.16 -5.83 -7.27
CA TYR A 234 -27.51 -5.92 -5.97
C TYR A 234 -25.99 -5.74 -6.10
N ILE A 235 -25.43 -4.77 -5.40
CA ILE A 235 -23.99 -4.47 -5.44
C ILE A 235 -23.37 -4.92 -4.13
N ARG A 236 -22.60 -6.01 -4.19
CA ARG A 236 -21.87 -6.56 -3.05
C ARG A 236 -20.61 -5.77 -2.75
N SER A 237 -20.32 -5.61 -1.45
CA SER A 237 -19.05 -5.10 -0.92
C SER A 237 -18.60 -3.81 -1.63
N ALA A 238 -19.50 -2.83 -1.73
CA ALA A 238 -19.15 -1.52 -2.27
C ALA A 238 -18.17 -0.79 -1.33
N LYS A 239 -17.85 0.46 -1.65
CA LYS A 239 -16.92 1.27 -0.84
C LYS A 239 -17.31 1.22 0.64
N GLY A 240 -16.38 0.79 1.50
CA GLY A 240 -16.60 0.66 2.94
C GLY A 240 -17.30 -0.64 3.37
N TYR A 241 -17.27 -1.69 2.54
CA TYR A 241 -17.92 -2.98 2.82
C TYR A 241 -19.43 -2.89 3.01
N LYS A 242 -20.07 -1.89 2.38
CA LYS A 242 -21.53 -1.73 2.40
C LYS A 242 -22.12 -2.30 1.13
N ASP A 243 -23.18 -3.07 1.27
CA ASP A 243 -23.99 -3.48 0.13
C ASP A 243 -25.00 -2.40 -0.22
N ARG A 244 -25.42 -2.35 -1.49
CA ARG A 244 -26.51 -1.47 -1.92
C ARG A 244 -27.25 -2.06 -3.11
N TYR A 245 -28.49 -1.64 -3.29
CA TYR A 245 -29.22 -1.84 -4.55
C TYR A 245 -29.08 -0.61 -5.45
N THR A 246 -29.14 -0.84 -6.75
CA THR A 246 -29.34 0.20 -7.78
C THR A 246 -30.40 -0.24 -8.78
N LEU A 247 -30.89 0.67 -9.60
CA LEU A 247 -31.95 0.41 -10.56
C LEU A 247 -31.42 -0.34 -11.79
N LEU A 248 -32.19 -1.32 -12.26
CA LEU A 248 -32.04 -1.95 -13.57
C LEU A 248 -33.08 -1.34 -14.51
N SER A 249 -32.67 -0.78 -15.65
CA SER A 249 -33.66 -0.32 -16.65
C SER A 249 -34.09 -1.47 -17.57
N LYS A 250 -35.32 -1.39 -18.10
CA LYS A 250 -35.86 -2.41 -19.01
C LYS A 250 -35.01 -2.58 -20.27
N SER A 251 -34.47 -1.50 -20.82
CA SER A 251 -33.59 -1.55 -22.00
C SER A 251 -32.27 -2.29 -21.70
N VAL A 252 -31.73 -2.13 -20.50
CA VAL A 252 -30.54 -2.85 -20.04
C VAL A 252 -30.84 -4.33 -19.86
N LEU A 253 -31.98 -4.68 -19.26
CA LEU A 253 -32.40 -6.07 -19.12
C LEU A 253 -32.49 -6.79 -20.48
N THR A 254 -33.05 -6.13 -21.50
CA THR A 254 -33.09 -6.68 -22.87
C THR A 254 -31.69 -6.94 -23.42
N LYS A 255 -30.77 -5.96 -23.31
CA LYS A 255 -29.38 -6.14 -23.75
C LYS A 255 -28.63 -7.20 -22.95
N LEU A 256 -28.90 -7.29 -21.66
CA LEU A 256 -28.32 -8.30 -20.78
C LEU A 256 -28.76 -9.70 -21.19
N ARG A 257 -30.05 -9.92 -21.47
CA ARG A 257 -30.56 -11.20 -21.98
C ARG A 257 -29.92 -11.57 -23.33
N LEU A 258 -29.77 -10.61 -24.23
CA LEU A 258 -29.10 -10.82 -25.52
C LEU A 258 -27.62 -11.20 -25.33
N TYR A 259 -26.91 -10.54 -24.43
CA TYR A 259 -25.55 -10.90 -24.03
C TYR A 259 -25.45 -12.31 -23.45
N LEU A 260 -26.30 -12.66 -22.48
CA LEU A 260 -26.27 -13.98 -21.87
C LEU A 260 -26.50 -15.07 -22.93
N LYS A 261 -27.44 -14.86 -23.87
CA LYS A 261 -27.71 -15.78 -24.99
C LYS A 261 -26.51 -15.89 -25.94
N ALA A 262 -25.95 -14.77 -26.38
CA ALA A 262 -24.85 -14.74 -27.35
C ALA A 262 -23.56 -15.38 -26.82
N PHE A 263 -23.25 -15.17 -25.54
CA PHE A 263 -22.05 -15.72 -24.91
C PHE A 263 -22.29 -17.05 -24.18
N GLN A 264 -23.50 -17.62 -24.31
CA GLN A 264 -23.95 -18.85 -23.64
C GLN A 264 -23.56 -18.86 -22.15
N VAL A 265 -23.77 -17.74 -21.48
CA VAL A 265 -23.50 -17.60 -20.04
C VAL A 265 -24.68 -18.21 -19.27
N HIS A 266 -24.90 -19.50 -19.51
CA HIS A 266 -26.02 -20.26 -18.97
C HIS A 266 -25.49 -21.63 -18.61
N LYS A 267 -25.04 -21.86 -17.36
CA LYS A 267 -25.22 -23.18 -16.73
C LYS A 267 -24.76 -23.42 -15.31
N TYR A 268 -24.22 -22.49 -14.51
CA TYR A 268 -23.86 -22.85 -13.11
C TYR A 268 -24.00 -21.69 -12.12
N ASP A 269 -24.52 -22.00 -10.92
CA ASP A 269 -25.02 -21.13 -9.85
C ASP A 269 -24.01 -20.18 -9.17
N ALA A 270 -22.86 -19.91 -9.78
CA ALA A 270 -21.86 -19.00 -9.22
C ALA A 270 -21.08 -18.18 -10.25
N GLN A 271 -21.54 -18.09 -11.51
CA GLN A 271 -20.79 -17.39 -12.55
C GLN A 271 -20.90 -15.86 -12.48
N TRP A 272 -19.75 -15.21 -12.64
CA TRP A 272 -19.63 -13.79 -12.89
C TRP A 272 -20.39 -13.42 -14.16
N LEU A 273 -21.13 -12.31 -14.13
CA LEU A 273 -21.82 -11.77 -15.31
C LEU A 273 -20.82 -11.47 -16.44
N PHE A 274 -19.62 -11.00 -16.07
CA PHE A 274 -18.52 -10.76 -16.98
C PHE A 274 -17.33 -11.64 -16.63
N PRO A 275 -17.24 -12.87 -17.16
CA PRO A 275 -16.08 -13.73 -16.93
C PRO A 275 -14.84 -13.18 -17.67
N GLY A 276 -13.68 -13.36 -17.04
CA GLY A 276 -12.37 -13.09 -17.63
C GLY A 276 -11.94 -14.21 -18.59
N GLN A 277 -10.65 -14.26 -18.93
CA GLN A 277 -10.08 -15.37 -19.72
C GLN A 277 -10.24 -16.72 -19.00
N ASN A 278 -9.97 -16.74 -17.69
CA ASN A 278 -10.39 -17.84 -16.83
C ASN A 278 -11.85 -17.59 -16.42
N LYS A 279 -12.76 -18.51 -16.78
CA LYS A 279 -14.21 -18.42 -16.53
C LYS A 279 -14.58 -18.45 -15.05
N GLU A 280 -13.71 -18.94 -14.18
CA GLU A 280 -13.89 -18.92 -12.72
C GLU A 280 -13.62 -17.55 -12.11
N LYS A 281 -12.93 -16.67 -12.86
CA LYS A 281 -12.57 -15.33 -12.43
C LYS A 281 -13.38 -14.29 -13.18
N HIS A 282 -13.67 -13.22 -12.46
CA HIS A 282 -14.32 -12.05 -13.02
C HIS A 282 -13.38 -11.29 -13.95
N LEU A 283 -13.93 -10.47 -14.85
CA LEU A 283 -13.15 -9.62 -15.75
C LEU A 283 -12.21 -8.71 -14.95
N SER A 284 -10.96 -8.56 -15.38
CA SER A 284 -10.04 -7.67 -14.68
C SER A 284 -10.44 -6.20 -14.91
N LYS A 285 -10.22 -5.33 -13.91
CA LYS A 285 -10.47 -3.88 -14.08
C LYS A 285 -9.69 -3.31 -15.26
N ARG A 286 -8.44 -3.76 -15.44
CA ARG A 286 -7.56 -3.31 -16.53
C ARG A 286 -8.11 -3.70 -17.89
N SER A 287 -8.71 -4.88 -18.01
CA SER A 287 -9.36 -5.34 -19.25
C SER A 287 -10.61 -4.52 -19.57
N ALA A 288 -11.37 -4.11 -18.56
CA ALA A 288 -12.57 -3.28 -18.75
C ALA A 288 -12.25 -1.79 -19.04
N GLN A 289 -11.02 -1.35 -18.75
CA GLN A 289 -10.57 0.04 -18.96
C GLN A 289 -9.78 0.24 -20.26
N LYS A 290 -9.45 -0.85 -20.96
CA LYS A 290 -8.83 -0.84 -22.29
C LYS A 290 -9.92 -0.87 -23.34
#